data_AF-A0A200PSX7-F1
#
_entry.id   AF-A0A200PSX7-F1
#
_cell.length_a   1.000
_cell.length_b   1.000
_cell.length_c   1.000
_cell.angle_alpha   90.00
_cell.angle_beta   90.00
_cell.angle_gamma   90.00
#
_symmetry.space_group_name_H-M   'P 1'
#
loop_
_entity.id
_entity.type
_entity.pdbx_description
1 polymer ?
#
loop_
_entity_poly.entity_id
_entity_poly.type
_entity_poly.pdbx_seq_one_letter_code
_entity_poly.pdbx_strand_id
1 'polypeptide(L)'
;MSKYFSDPQYYFQVNDDYVMNKLKVILFPFIHKGHWTRITEPVQGKLSYKPPIYDINAPDLYIPLMAFGTYVVLSGFLLGLQGKFNPEALNRQFTKGLLGWILQVMLLKGIIHSLGNDETPVLDIVAYAGYAFTGVVISLLGRLILWGYSSYNYHHIVIAWECFCMAVFLVKIMKRVVFTEVCTYKMYYYSTKSHYLLLLVAVAQIPLLFWLCNIN
;
A
#
# COMPACT_ATOMS: atom_id res chain seq x y z
N MET A 1 0.49 -12.90 24.90
CA MET A 1 -0.04 -11.58 24.46
C MET A 1 0.88 -10.83 23.49
N SER A 2 2.19 -11.14 23.36
CA SER A 2 3.11 -10.42 22.46
C SER A 2 3.19 -10.93 21.01
N LYS A 3 2.37 -11.92 20.59
CA LYS A 3 2.42 -12.49 19.23
C LYS A 3 1.72 -11.59 18.19
N TYR A 4 0.94 -10.59 18.61
CA TYR A 4 0.11 -9.77 17.73
C TYR A 4 0.63 -8.34 17.48
N PHE A 5 1.39 -7.79 18.43
CA PHE A 5 2.05 -6.49 18.27
C PHE A 5 3.53 -6.73 18.04
N SER A 6 3.92 -6.77 16.76
CA SER A 6 5.31 -6.66 16.35
C SER A 6 5.93 -5.39 16.94
N ASP A 7 7.21 -5.43 17.30
CA ASP A 7 7.96 -4.26 17.76
C ASP A 7 7.87 -3.13 16.70
N PRO A 8 7.28 -1.97 17.02
CA PRO A 8 7.17 -0.86 16.06
C PRO A 8 8.51 -0.47 15.46
N GLN A 9 9.62 -0.60 16.21
CA GLN A 9 10.96 -0.25 15.74
C GLN A 9 11.34 -1.02 14.47
N TYR A 10 10.87 -2.27 14.32
CA TYR A 10 11.11 -3.08 13.12
C TYR A 10 10.68 -2.35 11.83
N TYR A 11 9.51 -1.70 11.84
CA TYR A 11 8.92 -1.09 10.64
C TYR A 11 9.54 0.24 10.24
N PHE A 12 10.39 0.81 11.09
CA PHE A 12 11.07 2.09 10.87
C PHE A 12 12.59 1.93 10.67
N GLN A 13 13.10 0.70 10.63
CA GLN A 13 14.48 0.41 10.25
C GLN A 13 14.65 0.52 8.74
N VAL A 14 14.70 1.76 8.24
CA VAL A 14 14.86 2.11 6.82
C VAL A 14 16.07 3.02 6.61
N ASN A 15 16.63 3.01 5.40
CA ASN A 15 17.63 3.97 4.94
C ASN A 15 17.21 4.56 3.58
N ASP A 16 17.93 5.58 3.10
CA ASP A 16 17.57 6.28 1.86
C ASP A 16 17.57 5.35 0.64
N ASP A 17 18.54 4.44 0.56
CA ASP A 17 18.64 3.43 -0.50
C ASP A 17 17.43 2.50 -0.50
N TYR A 18 16.99 2.04 0.68
CA TYR A 18 15.79 1.23 0.83
C TYR A 18 14.57 2.00 0.33
N VAL A 19 14.36 3.23 0.80
CA VAL A 19 13.18 4.04 0.45
C VAL A 19 13.11 4.25 -1.06
N MET A 20 14.22 4.66 -1.68
CA MET A 20 14.31 4.87 -3.11
C MET A 20 13.97 3.60 -3.90
N ASN A 21 14.53 2.46 -3.48
CA ASN A 21 14.27 1.19 -4.16
C ASN A 21 12.85 0.69 -3.92
N LYS A 22 12.30 0.90 -2.73
CA LYS A 22 10.95 0.49 -2.36
C LYS A 22 9.91 1.29 -3.15
N LEU A 23 10.12 2.59 -3.31
CA LEU A 23 9.30 3.45 -4.17
C LEU A 23 9.32 2.95 -5.63
N LYS A 24 10.47 2.56 -6.17
CA LYS A 24 10.54 1.95 -7.52
C LYS A 24 9.72 0.66 -7.61
N VAL A 25 9.74 -0.19 -6.58
CA VAL A 25 8.94 -1.43 -6.55
C VAL A 25 7.45 -1.13 -6.46
N ILE A 26 7.02 -0.10 -5.72
CA ILE A 26 5.62 0.29 -5.58
C ILE A 26 5.08 0.91 -6.87
N LEU A 27 5.83 1.86 -7.45
CA LEU A 27 5.42 2.62 -8.64
C LEU A 27 5.62 1.84 -9.93
N PHE A 28 6.54 0.87 -9.96
CA PHE A 28 6.86 0.06 -11.14
C PHE A 28 7.05 -1.42 -10.77
N PRO A 29 6.02 -2.10 -10.24
CA PRO A 29 6.12 -3.47 -9.70
C PRO A 29 6.42 -4.54 -10.77
N PHE A 30 6.32 -4.20 -12.05
CA PHE A 30 6.70 -5.07 -13.15
C PHE A 30 8.21 -5.04 -13.44
N ILE A 31 8.93 -4.01 -12.99
CA ILE A 31 10.38 -3.89 -13.16
C ILE A 31 11.15 -4.65 -12.06
N HIS A 32 10.52 -4.94 -10.92
CA HIS A 32 11.14 -5.71 -9.83
C HIS A 32 11.42 -7.15 -10.28
N LYS A 33 12.68 -7.40 -10.68
CA LYS A 33 13.19 -8.72 -11.12
C LYS A 33 13.50 -9.67 -9.96
N GLY A 34 13.50 -9.17 -8.72
CA GLY A 34 13.80 -9.95 -7.53
C GLY A 34 12.66 -10.89 -7.11
N HIS A 35 12.96 -11.75 -6.13
CA HIS A 35 11.92 -12.51 -5.44
C HIS A 35 11.01 -11.57 -4.64
N TRP A 36 9.74 -11.96 -4.49
CA TRP A 36 8.71 -11.24 -3.72
C TRP A 36 8.52 -11.83 -2.31
N THR A 37 9.36 -12.79 -1.94
CA THR A 37 9.31 -13.50 -0.66
C THR A 37 10.16 -12.76 0.37
N ARG A 38 9.63 -12.65 1.59
CA ARG A 38 10.38 -12.09 2.71
C ARG A 38 11.55 -13.00 3.09
N ILE A 39 12.66 -12.40 3.47
CA ILE A 39 13.86 -13.11 3.91
C ILE A 39 13.70 -13.41 5.40
N THR A 40 13.88 -14.69 5.76
CA THR A 40 13.93 -15.13 7.16
C THR A 40 15.35 -15.46 7.56
N GLU A 41 15.67 -15.20 8.82
CA GLU A 41 16.94 -15.57 9.45
C GLU A 41 16.69 -16.30 10.77
N PRO A 42 17.52 -17.31 11.10
CA PRO A 42 17.42 -18.01 12.38
C PRO A 42 17.96 -17.11 13.49
N VAL A 43 17.07 -16.61 14.36
CA VAL A 43 17.41 -15.85 15.57
C VAL A 43 17.03 -16.70 16.77
N GLN A 44 18.01 -17.08 17.59
CA GLN A 44 17.80 -17.88 18.81
C GLN A 44 16.95 -19.16 18.60
N GLY A 45 17.16 -19.85 17.47
CA GLY A 45 16.44 -21.10 17.15
C GLY A 45 15.03 -20.90 16.58
N LYS A 46 14.57 -19.67 16.34
CA LYS A 46 13.33 -19.35 15.62
C LYS A 46 13.64 -18.60 14.32
N LEU A 47 12.86 -18.87 13.28
CA LEU A 47 12.91 -18.08 12.04
C LEU A 47 12.22 -16.73 12.31
N SER A 48 12.97 -15.64 12.13
CA SER A 48 12.48 -14.26 12.23
C SER A 48 12.61 -13.57 10.87
N TYR A 49 11.73 -12.62 10.55
CA TYR A 49 11.84 -11.84 9.33
C TYR A 49 12.90 -10.74 9.47
N LYS A 50 13.67 -10.51 8.40
CA LYS A 50 14.61 -9.39 8.36
C LYS A 50 13.90 -8.03 8.28
N PRO A 51 14.42 -6.99 8.95
CA PRO A 51 13.86 -5.65 8.89
C PRO A 51 14.00 -5.02 7.49
N PRO A 52 13.23 -3.95 7.19
CA PRO A 52 13.19 -3.31 5.88
C PRO A 52 14.56 -2.99 5.28
N ILE A 53 15.50 -2.44 6.05
CA ILE A 53 16.87 -2.12 5.61
C ILE A 53 17.62 -3.31 4.95
N TYR A 54 17.27 -4.55 5.29
CA TYR A 54 17.91 -5.76 4.75
C TYR A 54 17.00 -6.59 3.82
N ASP A 55 15.74 -6.22 3.66
CA ASP A 55 14.77 -6.93 2.81
C ASP A 55 13.77 -5.96 2.16
N ILE A 56 13.90 -5.78 0.85
CA ILE A 56 13.02 -4.93 0.04
C ILE A 56 11.54 -5.36 0.09
N ASN A 57 11.26 -6.64 0.36
CA ASN A 57 9.89 -7.16 0.45
C ASN A 57 9.30 -7.01 1.86
N ALA A 58 10.12 -6.71 2.88
CA ALA A 58 9.62 -6.48 4.22
C ALA A 58 8.71 -5.23 4.26
N PRO A 59 7.61 -5.27 5.02
CA PRO A 59 6.73 -4.11 5.20
C PRO A 59 7.40 -3.05 6.07
N ASP A 60 7.26 -1.79 5.68
CA ASP A 60 7.66 -0.61 6.46
C ASP A 60 6.44 0.30 6.71
N LEU A 61 6.47 1.04 7.82
CA LEU A 61 5.45 2.06 8.12
C LEU A 61 5.92 3.47 7.77
N TYR A 62 7.21 3.63 7.44
CA TYR A 62 7.81 4.90 7.09
C TYR A 62 7.20 5.50 5.81
N ILE A 63 7.23 4.76 4.69
CA ILE A 63 6.70 5.22 3.40
C ILE A 63 5.19 5.49 3.48
N PRO A 64 4.35 4.59 4.02
CA PRO A 64 2.93 4.87 4.22
C PRO A 64 2.62 6.16 4.98
N LEU A 65 3.30 6.39 6.12
CA LEU A 65 3.07 7.58 6.93
C LEU A 65 3.55 8.85 6.23
N MET A 66 4.73 8.81 5.60
CA MET A 66 5.25 9.95 4.84
C MET A 66 4.37 10.28 3.64
N ALA A 67 3.90 9.26 2.90
CA ALA A 67 2.99 9.43 1.78
C ALA A 67 1.64 9.98 2.22
N PHE A 68 1.09 9.51 3.34
CA PHE A 68 -0.16 10.04 3.91
C PHE A 68 -0.04 11.52 4.31
N GLY A 69 1.04 11.89 5.02
CA GLY A 69 1.30 13.29 5.36
C GLY A 69 1.44 14.17 4.11
N THR A 70 2.16 13.67 3.11
CA THR A 70 2.34 14.36 1.82
C THR A 70 1.00 14.52 1.08
N TYR A 71 0.14 13.50 1.09
CA TYR A 71 -1.21 13.57 0.54
C TYR A 71 -2.02 14.72 1.16
N VAL A 72 -1.99 14.86 2.49
CA VAL A 72 -2.72 15.93 3.21
C VAL A 72 -2.17 17.30 2.80
N VAL A 73 -0.85 17.47 2.78
CA VAL A 73 -0.20 18.74 2.38
C VAL A 73 -0.53 19.10 0.92
N LEU A 74 -0.39 18.15 -0.02
CA LEU A 74 -0.70 18.38 -1.43
C LEU A 74 -2.17 18.68 -1.66
N SER A 75 -3.08 18.03 -0.91
CA SER A 75 -4.51 18.31 -0.96
C SER A 75 -4.80 19.75 -0.52
N GLY A 76 -4.19 20.21 0.58
CA GLY A 76 -4.30 21.59 1.05
C GLY A 76 -3.76 22.60 0.03
N PHE A 77 -2.61 22.30 -0.57
CA PHE A 77 -2.01 23.14 -1.61
C PHE A 77 -2.92 23.25 -2.85
N LEU A 78 -3.46 22.13 -3.33
CA LEU A 78 -4.42 22.10 -4.44
C LEU A 78 -5.70 22.89 -4.14
N LEU A 79 -6.25 22.78 -2.93
CA LEU A 79 -7.40 23.58 -2.49
C LEU A 79 -7.06 25.08 -2.47
N GLY A 80 -5.83 25.43 -2.05
CA GLY A 80 -5.31 26.80 -2.06
C GLY A 80 -5.25 27.39 -3.47
N LEU A 81 -4.71 26.65 -4.43
CA LEU A 81 -4.67 27.06 -5.84
C LEU A 81 -6.06 27.26 -6.46
N GLN A 82 -7.08 26.56 -5.96
CA GLN A 82 -8.47 26.70 -6.40
C GLN A 82 -9.22 27.85 -5.68
N GLY A 83 -8.59 28.53 -4.72
CA GLY A 83 -9.26 29.52 -3.87
C GLY A 83 -10.30 28.91 -2.91
N LYS A 84 -10.25 27.59 -2.68
CA LYS A 84 -11.19 26.82 -1.84
C LYS A 84 -10.59 26.37 -0.52
N PHE A 85 -9.39 26.83 -0.18
CA PHE A 85 -8.74 26.43 1.06
C PHE A 85 -9.49 26.98 2.26
N ASN A 86 -9.95 26.07 3.12
CA ASN A 86 -10.32 26.36 4.48
C ASN A 86 -9.93 25.16 5.36
N PRO A 87 -9.79 25.36 6.69
CA PRO A 87 -9.38 24.28 7.59
C PRO A 87 -10.32 23.07 7.55
N GLU A 88 -11.62 23.29 7.32
CA GLU A 88 -12.62 22.23 7.24
C GLU A 88 -12.45 21.33 6.01
N ALA A 89 -12.11 21.91 4.85
CA ALA A 89 -11.86 21.19 3.60
C ALA A 89 -10.58 20.36 3.72
N LEU A 90 -9.53 20.90 4.35
CA LEU A 90 -8.32 20.12 4.63
C LEU A 90 -8.63 18.96 5.59
N ASN A 91 -9.40 19.21 6.66
CA ASN A 91 -9.82 18.17 7.59
C ASN A 91 -10.68 17.09 6.92
N ARG A 92 -11.52 17.47 5.95
CA ARG A 92 -12.27 16.53 5.11
C ARG A 92 -11.35 15.62 4.32
N GLN A 93 -10.29 16.15 3.71
CA GLN A 93 -9.30 15.32 2.99
C GLN A 93 -8.51 14.41 3.95
N PHE A 94 -8.10 14.92 5.11
CA PHE A 94 -7.46 14.10 6.16
C PHE A 94 -8.36 12.92 6.59
N THR A 95 -9.61 13.20 6.94
CA THR A 95 -10.57 12.20 7.42
C THR A 95 -10.91 11.19 6.32
N LYS A 96 -11.08 11.66 5.09
CA LYS A 96 -11.29 10.82 3.90
C LYS A 96 -10.12 9.88 3.65
N GLY A 97 -8.89 10.40 3.73
CA GLY A 97 -7.67 9.59 3.63
C GLY A 97 -7.60 8.53 4.73
N LEU A 98 -7.81 8.92 5.99
CA LEU A 98 -7.80 7.99 7.11
C LEU A 98 -8.85 6.88 6.95
N LEU A 99 -10.06 7.24 6.54
CA LEU A 99 -11.13 6.29 6.24
C LEU A 99 -10.74 5.34 5.09
N GLY A 100 -10.15 5.87 4.01
CA GLY A 100 -9.64 5.05 2.91
C GLY A 100 -8.57 4.06 3.35
N TRP A 101 -7.65 4.48 4.22
CA TRP A 101 -6.63 3.59 4.79
C TRP A 101 -7.27 2.47 5.62
N ILE A 102 -8.19 2.82 6.52
CA ILE A 102 -8.89 1.85 7.37
C ILE A 102 -9.70 0.86 6.52
N LEU A 103 -10.42 1.33 5.51
CA LEU A 103 -11.16 0.47 4.58
C LEU A 103 -10.25 -0.52 3.86
N GLN A 104 -9.09 -0.06 3.39
CA GLN A 104 -8.10 -0.91 2.74
C GLN A 104 -7.51 -1.95 3.72
N VAL A 105 -7.22 -1.56 4.98
CA VAL A 105 -6.78 -2.49 6.03
C VAL A 105 -7.84 -3.57 6.30
N MET A 106 -9.12 -3.17 6.44
CA MET A 106 -10.22 -4.11 6.66
C MET A 106 -10.39 -5.07 5.48
N LEU A 107 -10.27 -4.58 4.24
CA LEU A 107 -10.31 -5.42 3.04
C LEU A 107 -9.18 -6.46 3.06
N LEU A 108 -7.93 -6.03 3.26
CA LEU A 108 -6.79 -6.94 3.27
C LEU A 108 -6.86 -7.95 4.42
N LYS A 109 -7.21 -7.51 5.64
CA LYS A 109 -7.38 -8.39 6.80
C LYS A 109 -8.52 -9.39 6.58
N GLY A 110 -9.65 -8.96 6.03
CA GLY A 110 -10.80 -9.81 5.74
C GLY A 110 -10.47 -10.89 4.71
N ILE A 111 -9.64 -10.59 3.71
CA ILE A 111 -9.17 -11.56 2.71
C ILE A 111 -8.23 -12.59 3.35
N ILE A 112 -7.25 -12.14 4.13
CA ILE A 112 -6.31 -13.00 4.86
C ILE A 112 -7.08 -13.95 5.80
N HIS A 113 -8.06 -13.43 6.55
CA HIS A 113 -8.92 -14.21 7.43
C HIS A 113 -9.81 -15.21 6.67
N SER A 114 -10.42 -14.80 5.55
CA SER A 114 -11.20 -15.70 4.66
C SER A 114 -10.35 -16.82 4.07
N LEU A 115 -9.03 -16.60 4.00
CA LEU A 115 -8.05 -17.58 3.58
C LEU A 115 -7.50 -18.41 4.76
N GLY A 116 -8.03 -18.27 5.97
CA GLY A 116 -7.66 -19.09 7.14
C GLY A 116 -6.22 -18.88 7.62
N ASN A 117 -5.60 -17.76 7.26
CA ASN A 117 -4.34 -17.32 7.82
C ASN A 117 -4.64 -16.19 8.81
N ASP A 118 -4.44 -16.42 10.11
CA ASP A 118 -4.61 -15.39 11.15
C ASP A 118 -3.29 -14.98 11.81
N GLU A 119 -2.16 -15.54 11.37
CA GLU A 119 -0.85 -15.32 11.98
C GLU A 119 -0.16 -14.05 11.46
N THR A 120 -0.65 -13.45 10.38
CA THR A 120 -0.08 -12.21 9.83
C THR A 120 -0.23 -11.04 10.82
N PRO A 121 0.88 -10.37 11.22
CA PRO A 121 0.84 -9.22 12.12
C PRO A 121 -0.02 -8.08 11.55
N VAL A 122 -0.79 -7.41 12.42
CA VAL A 122 -1.69 -6.32 11.99
C VAL A 122 -0.90 -5.17 11.39
N LEU A 123 0.28 -4.85 11.93
CA LEU A 123 1.12 -3.78 11.42
C LEU A 123 1.65 -4.05 10.00
N ASP A 124 1.86 -5.30 9.61
CA ASP A 124 2.19 -5.66 8.21
C ASP A 124 1.04 -5.27 7.27
N ILE A 125 -0.19 -5.53 7.69
CA ILE A 125 -1.40 -5.22 6.91
C ILE A 125 -1.61 -3.71 6.81
N VAL A 126 -1.38 -2.98 7.91
CA VAL A 126 -1.43 -1.51 7.93
C VAL A 126 -0.40 -0.91 6.96
N ALA A 127 0.83 -1.43 6.97
CA ALA A 127 1.87 -1.04 6.04
C ALA A 127 1.47 -1.32 4.58
N TYR A 128 1.04 -2.55 4.26
CA TYR A 128 0.63 -2.92 2.90
C TYR A 128 -0.53 -2.06 2.38
N ALA A 129 -1.53 -1.80 3.22
CA ALA A 129 -2.66 -0.94 2.86
C ALA A 129 -2.22 0.50 2.57
N GLY A 130 -1.27 1.03 3.34
CA GLY A 130 -0.87 2.42 3.26
C GLY A 130 0.02 2.78 2.07
N TYR A 131 0.65 1.80 1.41
CA TYR A 131 1.41 2.09 0.17
C TYR A 131 0.55 2.67 -0.95
N ALA A 132 -0.78 2.50 -0.89
CA ALA A 132 -1.73 3.15 -1.80
C ALA A 132 -1.56 4.68 -1.85
N PHE A 133 -1.16 5.31 -0.73
CA PHE A 133 -0.91 6.76 -0.70
C PHE A 133 0.27 7.19 -1.57
N THR A 134 1.21 6.28 -1.88
CA THR A 134 2.31 6.58 -2.81
C THR A 134 1.77 6.94 -4.19
N GLY A 135 0.85 6.12 -4.72
CA GLY A 135 0.22 6.38 -6.01
C GLY A 135 -0.73 7.59 -5.99
N VAL A 136 -1.43 7.81 -4.87
CA VAL A 136 -2.25 9.02 -4.68
C VAL A 136 -1.38 10.28 -4.75
N VAL A 137 -0.23 10.30 -4.06
CA VAL A 137 0.71 11.43 -4.08
C VAL A 137 1.21 11.70 -5.50
N ILE A 138 1.64 10.67 -6.24
CA ILE A 138 2.07 10.83 -7.65
C ILE A 138 0.93 11.37 -8.52
N SER A 139 -0.30 10.90 -8.33
CA SER A 139 -1.47 11.39 -9.05
C SER A 139 -1.78 12.87 -8.76
N LEU A 140 -1.63 13.31 -7.51
CA LEU A 140 -1.81 14.71 -7.12
C LEU A 140 -0.66 15.60 -7.63
N LEU A 141 0.59 15.12 -7.59
CA LEU A 141 1.73 15.82 -8.18
C LEU A 141 1.57 15.98 -9.70
N GLY A 142 1.12 14.93 -10.39
CA GLY A 142 0.79 15.00 -11.82
C GLY A 142 -0.28 16.06 -12.12
N ARG A 143 -1.30 16.17 -11.27
CA ARG A 143 -2.32 17.22 -11.37
C ARG A 143 -1.74 18.63 -11.20
N LEU A 144 -0.78 18.81 -10.29
CA LEU A 144 -0.11 20.10 -10.06
C LEU A 144 0.80 20.50 -11.23
N ILE A 145 1.60 19.57 -11.75
CA ILE A 145 2.53 19.85 -12.85
C ILE A 145 1.76 20.15 -14.15
N LEU A 146 0.65 19.47 -14.39
CA LEU A 146 -0.19 19.64 -15.58
C LEU A 146 -1.28 20.71 -15.42
N TRP A 147 -1.18 21.56 -14.39
CA TRP A 147 -2.15 22.62 -14.14
C TRP A 147 -2.18 23.60 -15.34
N GLY A 148 -3.33 23.72 -16.01
CA GLY A 148 -3.56 24.61 -17.16
C GLY A 148 -3.71 23.92 -18.53
N TYR A 149 -3.08 22.76 -18.77
CA TYR A 149 -3.18 22.02 -20.05
C TYR A 149 -4.22 20.91 -19.98
N SER A 150 -5.44 21.10 -20.50
CA SER A 150 -6.51 20.06 -20.57
C SER A 150 -6.46 19.04 -19.41
N SER A 151 -6.28 19.58 -18.19
CA SER A 151 -5.67 18.88 -17.04
C SER A 151 -6.53 17.70 -16.59
N TYR A 152 -7.82 17.78 -16.90
CA TYR A 152 -8.82 16.80 -16.53
C TYR A 152 -8.56 15.42 -17.14
N ASN A 153 -8.26 15.33 -18.44
CA ASN A 153 -8.10 14.03 -19.11
C ASN A 153 -6.79 13.33 -18.71
N TYR A 154 -5.69 14.06 -18.62
CA TYR A 154 -4.39 13.49 -18.23
C TYR A 154 -4.37 13.02 -16.78
N HIS A 155 -5.09 13.70 -15.88
CA HIS A 155 -5.18 13.30 -14.47
C HIS A 155 -5.79 11.89 -14.32
N HIS A 156 -6.85 11.58 -15.05
CA HIS A 156 -7.49 10.25 -15.00
C HIS A 156 -6.57 9.14 -15.54
N ILE A 157 -5.72 9.45 -16.53
CA ILE A 157 -4.73 8.51 -17.07
C ILE A 157 -3.68 8.17 -16.01
N VAL A 158 -3.18 9.19 -15.28
CA VAL A 158 -2.22 8.96 -14.18
C VAL A 158 -2.87 8.13 -13.07
N ILE A 159 -4.11 8.44 -12.67
CA ILE A 159 -4.82 7.63 -11.67
C ILE A 159 -4.98 6.18 -12.16
N ALA A 160 -5.38 5.96 -13.41
CA ALA A 160 -5.53 4.61 -13.96
C ALA A 160 -4.20 3.83 -13.95
N TRP A 161 -3.09 4.51 -14.26
CA TRP A 161 -1.75 3.94 -14.17
C TRP A 161 -1.37 3.56 -12.74
N GLU A 162 -1.62 4.44 -11.77
CA GLU A 162 -1.34 4.18 -10.35
C GLU A 162 -2.23 3.07 -9.79
N CYS A 163 -3.50 2.99 -10.21
CA CYS A 163 -4.39 1.86 -9.90
C CYS A 163 -3.81 0.53 -10.40
N PHE A 164 -3.32 0.50 -11.64
CA PHE A 164 -2.71 -0.69 -12.22
C PHE A 164 -1.45 -1.11 -11.46
N CYS A 165 -0.56 -0.16 -11.15
CA CYS A 165 0.66 -0.43 -10.40
C CYS A 165 0.33 -0.93 -8.98
N MET A 166 -0.56 -0.25 -8.26
CA MET A 166 -0.95 -0.65 -6.91
C MET A 166 -1.63 -2.03 -6.89
N ALA A 167 -2.48 -2.33 -7.87
CA ALA A 167 -3.11 -3.63 -8.03
C ALA A 167 -2.07 -4.75 -8.22
N VAL A 168 -1.11 -4.58 -9.14
CA VAL A 168 -0.06 -5.57 -9.38
C VAL A 168 0.81 -5.76 -8.14
N PHE A 169 1.23 -4.67 -7.49
CA PHE A 169 2.05 -4.72 -6.29
C PHE A 169 1.34 -5.48 -5.15
N LEU A 170 0.09 -5.11 -4.84
CA LEU A 170 -0.67 -5.77 -3.77
C LEU A 170 -0.93 -7.23 -4.08
N VAL A 171 -1.33 -7.58 -5.31
CA VAL A 171 -1.55 -8.98 -5.68
C VAL A 171 -0.27 -9.79 -5.52
N LYS A 172 0.90 -9.27 -5.93
CA LYS A 172 2.18 -9.97 -5.78
C LYS A 172 2.55 -10.18 -4.31
N ILE A 173 2.39 -9.16 -3.46
CA ILE A 173 2.67 -9.27 -2.02
C ILE A 173 1.69 -10.23 -1.35
N MET A 174 0.39 -10.06 -1.59
CA MET A 174 -0.66 -10.86 -0.99
C MET A 174 -0.54 -12.34 -1.37
N LYS A 175 -0.18 -12.63 -2.63
CA LYS A 175 0.14 -13.98 -3.07
C LYS A 175 1.35 -14.57 -2.33
N ARG A 176 2.24 -13.79 -1.74
CA ARG A 176 3.33 -14.33 -0.91
C ARG A 176 2.91 -14.46 0.54
N VAL A 177 2.24 -13.46 1.12
CA VAL A 177 1.71 -13.54 2.49
C VAL A 177 0.81 -14.77 2.67
N VAL A 178 -0.08 -15.04 1.69
CA VAL A 178 -1.00 -16.19 1.74
C VAL A 178 -0.28 -17.54 1.54
N PHE A 179 0.72 -17.61 0.66
CA PHE A 179 1.32 -18.89 0.26
C PHE A 179 2.61 -19.26 1.03
N THR A 180 3.22 -18.34 1.77
CA THR A 180 4.47 -18.60 2.52
C THR A 180 4.22 -19.44 3.79
N GLU A 181 2.97 -19.63 4.21
CA GLU A 181 2.63 -20.31 5.48
C GLU A 181 1.83 -21.62 5.30
N VAL A 182 1.76 -22.17 4.08
CA VAL A 182 0.85 -23.28 3.76
C VAL A 182 1.61 -24.48 3.21
N CYS A 183 1.66 -25.59 3.97
CA CYS A 183 2.15 -26.88 3.50
C CYS A 183 1.46 -27.31 2.19
N THR A 184 2.22 -27.96 1.30
CA THR A 184 1.90 -28.31 -0.08
C THR A 184 0.50 -28.91 -0.34
N TYR A 185 -0.11 -29.57 0.65
CA TYR A 185 -1.44 -30.18 0.57
C TYR A 185 -2.61 -29.18 0.56
N LYS A 186 -2.52 -28.08 1.33
CA LYS A 186 -3.56 -27.03 1.34
C LYS A 186 -3.54 -26.17 0.07
N MET A 187 -2.43 -26.13 -0.66
CA MET A 187 -2.24 -25.31 -1.86
C MET A 187 -3.23 -25.62 -3.00
N TYR A 188 -3.77 -26.85 -3.08
CA TYR A 188 -4.72 -27.24 -4.13
C TYR A 188 -6.16 -26.76 -3.85
N TYR A 189 -6.63 -26.83 -2.59
CA TYR A 189 -7.98 -26.41 -2.19
C TYR A 189 -8.16 -24.88 -2.20
N TYR A 190 -7.07 -24.16 -1.93
CA TYR A 190 -7.05 -22.69 -1.91
C TYR A 190 -6.98 -22.05 -3.29
N SER A 191 -6.69 -22.83 -4.33
CA SER A 191 -6.30 -22.28 -5.64
C SER A 191 -7.39 -21.37 -6.21
N THR A 192 -8.59 -21.84 -6.52
CA THR A 192 -9.58 -21.01 -7.23
C THR A 192 -10.10 -19.83 -6.38
N LYS A 193 -10.45 -20.06 -5.11
CA LYS A 193 -10.92 -19.00 -4.19
C LYS A 193 -9.87 -17.91 -3.99
N SER A 194 -8.59 -18.29 -3.83
CA SER A 194 -7.51 -17.32 -3.67
C SER A 194 -7.32 -16.43 -4.90
N HIS A 195 -7.49 -16.95 -6.12
CA HIS A 195 -7.38 -16.12 -7.32
C HIS A 195 -8.50 -15.08 -7.39
N TYR A 196 -9.75 -15.44 -7.05
CA TYR A 196 -10.87 -14.49 -7.00
C TYR A 196 -10.69 -13.42 -5.92
N LEU A 197 -10.19 -13.78 -4.73
CA LEU A 197 -9.92 -12.81 -3.68
C LEU A 197 -8.75 -11.88 -4.02
N LEU A 198 -7.71 -12.37 -4.69
CA LEU A 198 -6.63 -11.51 -5.20
C LEU A 198 -7.14 -10.57 -6.30
N LEU A 199 -8.02 -11.04 -7.18
CA LEU A 199 -8.68 -10.19 -8.17
C LEU A 199 -9.53 -9.10 -7.49
N LEU A 200 -10.23 -9.43 -6.41
CA LEU A 200 -10.97 -8.46 -5.61
C LEU A 200 -10.06 -7.35 -5.08
N VAL A 201 -8.86 -7.69 -4.56
CA VAL A 201 -7.86 -6.68 -4.13
C VAL A 201 -7.50 -5.74 -5.26
N ALA A 202 -7.21 -6.29 -6.44
CA ALA A 202 -6.84 -5.51 -7.62
C ALA A 202 -7.96 -4.56 -8.06
N VAL A 203 -9.18 -5.07 -8.19
CA VAL A 203 -10.33 -4.27 -8.63
C VAL A 203 -10.69 -3.20 -7.60
N ALA A 204 -10.57 -3.49 -6.30
CA ALA A 204 -10.84 -2.53 -5.23
C ALA A 204 -9.91 -1.31 -5.24
N GLN A 205 -8.73 -1.39 -5.87
CA GLN A 205 -7.83 -0.24 -5.99
C GLN A 205 -8.43 0.89 -6.84
N ILE A 206 -9.23 0.54 -7.85
CA ILE A 206 -9.84 1.51 -8.77
C ILE A 206 -10.74 2.50 -8.02
N PRO A 207 -11.85 2.08 -7.37
CA PRO A 207 -12.73 3.01 -6.68
C PRO A 207 -12.01 3.73 -5.53
N LEU A 208 -11.08 3.07 -4.83
CA LEU A 208 -10.34 3.68 -3.73
C LEU A 208 -9.46 4.85 -4.18
N LEU A 209 -8.58 4.64 -5.16
CA LEU A 209 -7.65 5.67 -5.61
C LEU A 209 -8.38 6.80 -6.34
N PHE A 210 -9.37 6.50 -7.18
CA PHE A 210 -10.21 7.53 -7.80
C PHE A 210 -10.94 8.39 -6.75
N TRP A 211 -11.48 7.75 -5.70
CA TRP A 211 -12.10 8.47 -4.61
C TRP A 211 -11.08 9.35 -3.89
N LEU A 212 -9.92 8.82 -3.47
CA LEU A 212 -8.89 9.57 -2.74
C LEU A 212 -8.31 10.75 -3.53
N CYS A 213 -8.04 10.58 -4.83
CA CYS A 213 -7.49 11.63 -5.70
C CYS A 213 -8.48 12.76 -6.01
N ASN A 214 -9.78 12.54 -5.78
CA ASN A 214 -10.81 13.55 -6.01
C ASN A 214 -10.82 14.61 -4.89
N ILE A 215 -9.99 15.64 -5.04
CA ILE A 215 -9.93 16.80 -4.14
C ILE A 215 -11.03 17.79 -4.53
N ASN A 216 -12.07 17.87 -3.69
CA ASN A 216 -13.22 18.77 -3.76
C ASN A 216 -13.42 19.46 -2.41
#